data_AF-J9QTP2-F1
#
_entry.id   AF-J9QTP2-F1
#
_cell.length_a   1.000
_cell.length_b   1.000
_cell.length_c   1.000
_cell.angle_alpha   90.00
_cell.angle_beta   90.00
_cell.angle_gamma   90.00
#
_symmetry.space_group_name_H-M   'P 1'
#
loop_
_entity.id
_entity.type
_entity.pdbx_description
1 polymer ?
#
loop_
_entity_poly.entity_id
_entity_poly.type
_entity_poly.pdbx_seq_one_letter_code
_entity_poly.pdbx_strand_id
1 'polypeptide(L)'
;MKFKKLTALLGLSQITLNAGFFGNKKSFAKLDEDQLQTIEEALEEKDTSDLEQQLSDSQATIKNVENALEQALNIAGVEAGADMIASIVALGEKCKEYGKSTNRHTFAENTGVDEEADGLIEGYLDPNDEHNQLLKQITHGK
;
A
#
# COMPACT_ATOMS: atom_id res chain seq x y z
N MET A 1 -32.75 -17.55 -27.32
CA MET A 1 -32.69 -16.30 -28.11
C MET A 1 -31.71 -16.52 -29.24
N LYS A 2 -32.12 -16.21 -30.48
CA LYS A 2 -31.25 -16.20 -31.66
C LYS A 2 -30.43 -14.90 -31.58
N PHE A 3 -29.10 -14.97 -31.73
CA PHE A 3 -28.13 -13.86 -31.58
C PHE A 3 -27.93 -13.33 -30.14
N LYS A 4 -27.37 -14.16 -29.25
CA LYS A 4 -27.18 -13.81 -27.82
C LYS A 4 -26.08 -12.77 -27.62
N LYS A 5 -24.96 -12.89 -28.34
CA LYS A 5 -23.81 -11.98 -28.18
C LYS A 5 -24.12 -10.60 -28.75
N LEU A 6 -24.77 -10.56 -29.92
CA LEU A 6 -25.26 -9.32 -30.52
C LEU A 6 -26.25 -8.60 -29.60
N THR A 7 -27.18 -9.34 -28.97
CA THR A 7 -28.13 -8.79 -28.00
C THR A 7 -27.43 -8.22 -26.76
N ALA A 8 -26.42 -8.93 -26.23
CA ALA A 8 -25.64 -8.44 -25.09
C ALA A 8 -24.85 -7.16 -25.43
N LEU A 9 -24.23 -7.13 -26.62
CA LEU A 9 -23.49 -5.95 -27.11
C LEU A 9 -24.41 -4.74 -27.28
N LEU A 10 -25.59 -4.93 -27.86
CA LEU A 10 -26.62 -3.90 -28.03
C LEU A 10 -27.17 -3.40 -26.69
N GLY A 11 -27.27 -4.28 -25.68
CA GLY A 11 -27.72 -3.92 -24.34
C GLY A 11 -26.68 -3.11 -23.54
N LEU A 12 -25.39 -3.31 -23.83
CA LEU A 12 -24.28 -2.61 -23.17
C LEU A 12 -23.87 -1.30 -23.87
N SER A 13 -24.08 -1.16 -25.17
CA SER A 13 -23.55 -0.04 -25.96
C SER A 13 -24.63 0.93 -26.46
N GLN A 14 -24.39 2.24 -26.29
CA GLN A 14 -24.99 3.23 -27.20
C GLN A 14 -24.32 3.04 -28.57
N ILE A 15 -24.92 2.27 -29.46
CA ILE A 15 -24.42 2.14 -30.83
C ILE A 15 -24.53 3.51 -31.51
N THR A 16 -23.39 4.19 -31.65
CA THR A 16 -23.26 5.43 -32.42
C THR A 16 -23.21 5.08 -33.89
N LEU A 17 -24.37 5.00 -34.53
CA LEU A 17 -24.48 4.85 -35.98
C LEU A 17 -24.13 6.21 -36.62
N ASN A 18 -22.95 6.32 -37.23
CA ASN A 18 -22.55 7.53 -37.97
C ASN A 18 -23.41 7.66 -39.24
N ALA A 19 -24.22 8.72 -39.33
CA ALA A 19 -24.97 9.04 -40.54
C ALA A 19 -23.96 9.45 -41.62
N GLY A 20 -24.05 8.84 -42.81
CA GLY A 20 -23.30 9.30 -43.98
C GLY A 20 -23.60 10.78 -44.28
N PHE A 21 -22.59 11.48 -44.79
CA PHE A 21 -22.48 12.94 -45.02
C PHE A 21 -23.62 13.60 -45.84
N PHE A 22 -24.62 12.86 -46.31
CA PHE A 22 -25.75 13.39 -47.08
C PHE A 22 -27.10 13.18 -46.37
N GLY A 23 -27.56 14.24 -45.69
CA GLY A 23 -28.99 14.57 -45.50
C GLY A 23 -29.77 13.84 -44.40
N ASN A 24 -30.02 14.54 -43.28
CA ASN A 24 -31.22 14.51 -42.42
C ASN A 24 -31.94 13.17 -42.09
N LYS A 25 -31.31 12.00 -42.20
CA LYS A 25 -31.89 10.73 -41.73
C LYS A 25 -31.23 10.31 -40.44
N LYS A 26 -32.03 10.10 -39.38
CA LYS A 26 -31.59 9.35 -38.20
C LYS A 26 -30.94 8.06 -38.69
N SER A 27 -29.71 7.79 -38.29
CA SER A 27 -29.00 6.60 -38.70
C SER A 27 -29.80 5.37 -38.25
N PHE A 28 -30.32 4.60 -39.21
CA PHE A 28 -30.93 3.31 -38.95
C PHE A 28 -30.19 2.29 -39.82
N ALA A 29 -29.51 1.33 -39.18
CA ALA A 29 -29.00 0.16 -39.87
C ALA A 29 -30.12 -0.90 -39.85
N LYS A 30 -30.66 -1.24 -41.02
CA LYS A 30 -31.49 -2.45 -41.17
C LYS A 30 -30.54 -3.55 -41.62
N LEU A 31 -30.26 -4.48 -40.71
CA LEU A 31 -29.52 -5.70 -41.00
C LEU A 31 -30.54 -6.81 -41.26
N ASP A 32 -30.33 -7.58 -42.31
CA ASP A 32 -31.09 -8.81 -42.54
C ASP A 32 -30.59 -9.96 -41.64
N GLU A 33 -31.31 -11.08 -41.66
CA GLU A 33 -31.01 -12.21 -40.77
C GLU A 33 -29.66 -12.86 -41.08
N ASP A 34 -29.24 -12.89 -42.34
CA ASP A 34 -27.95 -13.44 -42.78
C ASP A 34 -26.78 -12.53 -42.33
N GLN A 35 -26.98 -11.21 -42.37
CA GLN A 35 -26.03 -10.24 -41.84
C GLN A 35 -25.91 -10.31 -40.32
N LEU A 36 -27.01 -10.48 -39.60
CA LEU A 36 -26.99 -10.68 -38.14
C LEU A 36 -26.30 -12.00 -37.77
N GLN A 37 -26.53 -13.05 -38.55
CA GLN A 37 -25.85 -14.33 -38.41
C GLN A 37 -24.34 -14.19 -38.63
N THR A 38 -23.92 -13.51 -39.69
CA THR A 38 -22.49 -13.27 -39.98
C THR A 38 -21.80 -12.48 -38.85
N ILE A 39 -22.50 -11.52 -38.24
CA ILE A 39 -21.96 -10.74 -37.11
C ILE A 39 -21.89 -11.60 -35.84
N GLU A 40 -22.91 -12.42 -35.55
CA GLU A 40 -22.89 -13.34 -34.41
C GLU A 40 -21.77 -14.37 -34.57
N GLU A 41 -21.56 -14.91 -35.78
CA GLU A 41 -20.47 -15.83 -36.10
C GLU A 41 -19.10 -15.16 -35.97
N ALA A 42 -18.93 -13.93 -36.44
CA ALA A 42 -17.70 -13.15 -36.24
C ALA A 42 -17.45 -12.79 -34.76
N LEU A 43 -18.51 -12.65 -33.95
CA LEU A 43 -18.43 -12.50 -32.49
C LEU A 43 -18.18 -13.84 -31.76
N GLU A 44 -18.47 -14.96 -32.40
CA GLU A 44 -18.06 -16.30 -31.96
C GLU A 44 -16.61 -16.60 -32.30
N GLU A 45 -16.13 -16.17 -33.47
CA GLU A 45 -14.75 -16.36 -33.93
C GLU A 45 -13.73 -15.56 -33.12
N LYS A 46 -14.18 -14.46 -32.48
CA LYS A 46 -13.36 -13.77 -31.47
C LYS A 46 -13.36 -14.58 -30.18
N ASP A 47 -12.43 -15.53 -30.12
CA ASP A 47 -12.08 -16.22 -28.90
C ASP A 47 -11.68 -15.19 -27.83
N THR A 48 -12.60 -14.98 -26.90
CA THR A 48 -12.46 -14.06 -25.77
C THR A 48 -12.09 -14.83 -24.51
N SER A 49 -11.95 -16.16 -24.59
CA SER A 49 -11.61 -17.01 -23.46
C SER A 49 -10.27 -16.62 -22.84
N ASP A 50 -9.28 -16.25 -23.64
CA ASP A 50 -7.99 -15.74 -23.17
C ASP A 50 -8.13 -14.43 -22.39
N LEU A 51 -9.01 -13.52 -22.85
CA LEU A 51 -9.27 -12.25 -22.16
C LEU A 51 -10.06 -12.46 -20.87
N GLU A 52 -11.05 -13.35 -20.88
CA GLU A 52 -11.82 -13.73 -19.69
C GLU A 52 -10.93 -14.43 -18.65
N GLN A 53 -10.02 -15.29 -19.10
CA GLN A 53 -9.03 -15.97 -18.25
C GLN A 53 -8.07 -14.95 -17.63
N GLN A 54 -7.50 -14.05 -18.44
CA GLN A 54 -6.63 -12.97 -17.94
C GLN A 54 -7.33 -12.07 -16.92
N LEU A 55 -8.62 -11.77 -17.13
CA LEU A 55 -9.43 -11.01 -16.20
C LEU A 55 -9.60 -11.77 -14.87
N SER A 56 -9.95 -13.05 -14.95
CA SER A 56 -10.12 -13.92 -13.77
C SER A 56 -8.82 -14.03 -12.97
N ASP A 57 -7.70 -14.25 -13.64
CA ASP A 57 -6.38 -14.38 -13.01
C ASP A 57 -5.94 -13.06 -12.35
N SER A 58 -6.21 -11.93 -13.02
CA SER A 58 -5.96 -10.59 -12.46
C SER A 58 -6.80 -10.36 -11.21
N GLN A 59 -8.07 -10.75 -11.22
CA GLN A 59 -8.97 -10.59 -10.09
C GLN A 59 -8.60 -11.48 -8.90
N ALA A 60 -8.12 -12.70 -9.16
CA ALA A 60 -7.55 -13.58 -8.14
C ALA A 60 -6.28 -12.98 -7.51
N THR A 61 -5.41 -12.39 -8.35
CA THR A 61 -4.18 -11.72 -7.89
C THR A 61 -4.49 -10.53 -6.99
N ILE A 62 -5.45 -9.68 -7.37
CA ILE A 62 -5.88 -8.52 -6.56
C ILE A 62 -6.37 -8.98 -5.19
N LYS A 63 -7.24 -10.01 -5.12
CA LYS A 63 -7.72 -10.56 -3.84
C LYS A 63 -6.58 -11.08 -2.96
N ASN A 64 -5.59 -11.74 -3.56
CA ASN A 64 -4.44 -12.23 -2.81
C ASN A 64 -3.60 -11.07 -2.24
N VAL A 65 -3.44 -9.99 -2.99
CA VAL A 65 -2.75 -8.78 -2.52
C VAL A 65 -3.53 -8.08 -1.41
N GLU A 66 -4.85 -7.97 -1.54
CA GLU A 66 -5.73 -7.41 -0.50
C GLU A 66 -5.62 -8.22 0.81
N ASN A 67 -5.70 -9.55 0.74
CA ASN A 67 -5.53 -10.43 1.89
C ASN A 67 -4.14 -10.29 2.54
N ALA A 68 -3.08 -10.21 1.73
CA ALA A 68 -1.72 -10.04 2.24
C ALA A 68 -1.54 -8.68 2.94
N LEU A 69 -2.15 -7.63 2.41
CA LEU A 69 -2.14 -6.30 3.01
C LEU A 69 -2.89 -6.29 4.34
N GLU A 70 -4.07 -6.90 4.40
CA GLU A 70 -4.84 -7.02 5.64
C GLU A 70 -4.06 -7.78 6.72
N GLN A 71 -3.42 -8.89 6.37
CA GLN A 71 -2.54 -9.62 7.30
C GLN A 71 -1.37 -8.75 7.78
N ALA A 72 -0.73 -8.00 6.89
CA ALA A 72 0.39 -7.14 7.25
C ALA A 72 -0.03 -5.99 8.17
N LEU A 73 -1.19 -5.37 7.93
CA LEU A 73 -1.78 -4.35 8.81
C LEU A 73 -2.08 -4.93 10.20
N ASN A 74 -2.70 -6.11 10.26
CA ASN A 74 -3.00 -6.80 11.51
C ASN A 74 -1.73 -7.12 12.32
N ILE A 75 -0.67 -7.59 11.66
CA ILE A 75 0.63 -7.86 12.30
C ILE A 75 1.27 -6.56 12.82
N ALA A 76 1.19 -5.48 12.05
CA ALA A 76 1.75 -4.19 12.43
C ALA A 76 0.89 -3.43 13.46
N GLY A 77 -0.33 -3.91 13.75
CA GLY A 77 -1.29 -3.23 14.62
C GLY A 77 -1.74 -1.86 14.07
N VAL A 78 -1.81 -1.72 12.74
CA VAL A 78 -2.17 -0.48 12.05
C VAL A 78 -3.60 -0.60 11.52
N GLU A 79 -4.43 0.41 11.76
CA GLU A 79 -5.79 0.45 11.21
C GLU A 79 -5.75 0.59 9.68
N ALA A 80 -6.67 -0.09 9.00
CA ALA A 80 -6.83 0.03 7.56
C ALA A 80 -7.21 1.48 7.18
N GLY A 81 -6.56 2.00 6.14
CA GLY A 81 -6.88 3.30 5.58
C GLY A 81 -8.18 3.29 4.77
N ALA A 82 -8.57 4.46 4.24
CA ALA A 82 -9.79 4.59 3.43
C ALA A 82 -9.76 3.76 2.13
N ASP A 83 -8.56 3.45 1.62
CA ASP A 83 -8.35 2.59 0.47
C ASP A 83 -7.04 1.77 0.62
N MET A 84 -6.78 0.91 -0.37
CA MET A 84 -5.59 0.04 -0.39
C MET A 84 -4.28 0.84 -0.44
N ILE A 85 -4.26 1.99 -1.11
CA ILE A 85 -3.06 2.83 -1.22
C ILE A 85 -2.75 3.48 0.13
N ALA A 86 -3.75 4.05 0.78
CA ALA A 86 -3.64 4.65 2.11
C ALA A 86 -3.16 3.62 3.14
N SER A 87 -3.69 2.39 3.06
CA SER A 87 -3.25 1.27 3.89
C SER A 87 -1.78 0.89 3.69
N ILE A 88 -1.30 0.85 2.44
CA ILE A 88 0.11 0.59 2.12
C ILE A 88 1.01 1.72 2.65
N VAL A 89 0.59 2.98 2.52
CA VAL A 89 1.34 4.13 3.05
C VAL A 89 1.44 4.05 4.57
N ALA A 90 0.33 3.79 5.27
CA ALA A 90 0.30 3.64 6.73
C ALA A 90 1.22 2.50 7.20
N LEU A 91 1.19 1.35 6.52
CA LEU A 91 2.09 0.24 6.79
C LEU A 91 3.57 0.64 6.56
N GLY A 92 3.86 1.37 5.48
CA GLY A 92 5.20 1.87 5.17
C GLY A 92 5.75 2.84 6.23
N GLU A 93 4.90 3.73 6.75
CA GLU A 93 5.25 4.62 7.85
C GLU A 93 5.57 3.84 9.13
N LYS A 94 4.76 2.82 9.45
CA LYS A 94 5.01 1.97 10.63
C LYS A 94 6.30 1.16 10.50
N CYS A 95 6.58 0.61 9.31
CA CYS A 95 7.85 -0.05 9.03
C CYS A 95 9.05 0.89 9.19
N LYS A 96 8.92 2.17 8.79
CA LYS A 96 9.95 3.19 8.98
C LYS A 96 10.15 3.53 10.46
N GLU A 97 9.08 3.57 11.25
CA GLU A 97 9.15 3.74 12.70
C GLU A 97 9.92 2.59 13.36
N TYR A 98 9.59 1.34 13.03
CA TYR A 98 10.33 0.17 13.53
C TYR A 98 11.79 0.16 13.10
N GLY A 99 12.10 0.59 11.87
CA GLY A 99 13.47 0.72 11.39
C GLY A 99 14.27 1.82 12.11
N LYS A 100 13.60 2.86 12.62
CA LYS A 100 14.21 3.94 13.42
C LYS A 100 14.27 3.63 14.91
N SER A 101 13.44 2.71 15.40
CA SER A 101 13.43 2.28 16.80
C SER A 101 14.78 1.65 17.16
N THR A 102 15.59 2.40 17.90
CA THR A 102 16.91 2.02 18.43
C THR A 102 16.83 1.01 19.59
N ASN A 103 15.72 0.28 19.74
CA ASN A 103 15.61 -0.79 20.72
C ASN A 103 16.37 -2.04 20.26
N ARG A 104 17.69 -1.90 20.07
CA ARG A 104 18.66 -2.98 19.88
C ARG A 104 19.40 -3.17 21.19
N HIS A 105 18.70 -3.69 22.20
CA HIS A 105 19.22 -3.93 23.54
C HIS A 105 19.64 -2.65 24.26
N THR A 106 19.44 -2.62 25.57
CA THR A 106 19.79 -1.52 26.47
C THR A 106 21.31 -1.33 26.55
N PHE A 107 21.91 -0.76 25.52
CA PHE A 107 23.25 -0.19 25.62
C PHE A 107 23.07 1.32 25.62
N ALA A 108 23.59 1.97 26.66
CA ALA A 108 23.69 3.42 26.68
C ALA A 108 24.38 3.87 25.39
N GLU A 109 23.81 4.89 24.73
CA GLU A 109 24.44 5.47 23.55
C GLU A 109 25.82 5.98 23.98
N ASN A 110 26.88 5.33 23.51
CA ASN A 110 28.23 5.81 23.75
C ASN A 110 28.48 7.02 22.84
N THR A 111 28.21 8.21 23.37
CA THR A 111 28.42 9.50 22.71
C THR A 111 29.91 9.90 22.66
N GLY A 112 30.79 9.11 23.30
CA GLY A 112 32.22 9.43 23.42
C GLY A 112 32.51 10.67 24.27
N VAL A 113 31.50 11.20 24.95
CA VAL A 113 31.60 12.33 25.89
C VAL A 113 31.18 11.79 27.24
N ASP A 114 32.06 11.89 28.23
CA ASP A 114 31.72 11.53 29.60
C ASP A 114 30.60 12.48 30.07
N GLU A 115 29.44 11.92 30.44
CA GLU A 115 28.40 12.70 31.09
C GLU A 115 28.93 13.20 32.43
N GLU A 116 28.62 14.46 32.77
CA GLU A 116 28.97 15.03 34.07
C GLU A 116 28.23 14.24 35.16
N ALA A 117 28.93 13.25 35.74
CA ALA A 117 28.42 12.51 36.87
C ALA A 117 28.32 13.46 38.08
N ASP A 118 27.14 13.49 38.70
CA ASP A 118 26.85 14.30 39.88
C ASP A 118 27.92 14.06 40.96
N GLY A 119 28.64 15.12 41.34
CA GLY A 119 29.78 15.07 42.30
C GLY A 119 31.19 15.00 41.68
N LEU A 120 31.34 15.00 40.35
CA LEU A 120 32.64 15.09 39.68
C LEU A 120 32.82 16.46 39.00
N ILE A 121 33.97 17.10 39.21
CA ILE A 121 34.43 18.28 38.47
C ILE A 121 35.48 17.80 37.47
N GLU A 122 35.22 17.94 36.17
CA GLU A 122 36.12 17.52 35.08
C GLU A 122 36.59 16.05 35.21
N GLY A 123 35.70 15.15 35.67
CA GLY A 123 36.00 13.73 35.86
C GLY A 123 36.79 13.40 37.14
N TYR A 124 37.10 14.39 37.98
CA TYR A 124 37.71 14.20 39.29
C TYR A 124 36.69 14.43 40.40
N LEU A 125 36.79 13.66 41.49
CA LEU A 125 35.97 13.85 42.69
C LEU A 125 36.06 15.30 43.17
N ASP A 126 34.92 15.98 43.35
CA ASP A 126 34.89 17.35 43.87
C ASP A 126 35.57 17.38 45.26
N PRO A 127 36.73 18.05 45.41
CA PRO A 127 37.44 18.10 46.67
C PRO A 127 36.69 18.85 47.78
N ASN A 128 35.61 19.56 47.43
CA ASN A 128 34.77 20.36 48.32
C ASN A 128 33.43 19.69 48.67
N ASP A 129 33.10 18.54 48.07
CA ASP A 129 31.92 17.76 48.46
C ASP A 129 31.98 17.38 49.95
N GLU A 130 30.85 17.49 50.66
CA GLU A 130 30.72 17.17 52.08
C GLU A 130 31.28 15.78 52.41
N HIS A 131 31.07 14.80 51.52
CA HIS A 131 31.59 13.45 51.72
C HIS A 131 33.13 13.37 51.60
N ASN A 132 33.73 14.19 50.72
CA ASN A 132 35.17 14.22 50.49
C ASN A 132 35.90 15.07 51.55
N GLN A 133 35.21 16.02 52.19
CA GLN A 133 35.73 16.75 53.35
C GLN A 133 35.89 15.84 54.58
N LEU A 134 34.98 14.88 54.79
CA LEU A 134 35.11 13.88 55.86
C LEU A 134 36.41 13.07 55.73
N LEU A 135 36.78 12.69 54.49
CA LEU A 135 38.04 11.99 54.21
C LEU A 135 39.27 12.86 54.53
N LYS A 136 39.21 14.18 54.27
CA LYS A 136 40.29 15.12 54.64
C LYS A 136 40.46 15.22 56.15
N GLN A 137 39.37 15.26 56.91
CA GLN A 137 39.43 15.32 58.38
C GLN A 137 40.01 14.05 59.00
N ILE A 138 39.72 12.87 58.44
CA ILE A 138 40.24 11.59 58.92
C ILE A 138 41.73 11.41 58.57
N THR A 139 42.17 11.93 57.41
CA THR A 139 43.56 11.78 56.93
C THR A 139 44.53 12.81 57.50
N HIS A 140 44.05 13.97 57.95
CA HIS A 140 44.86 15.03 58.59
C HIS A 140 44.76 15.03 60.12
N GLY A 141 44.04 14.06 60.71
CA GLY A 141 44.00 13.81 62.15
C GLY A 141 45.16 12.91 62.62
N LYS A 142 46.38 13.44 62.58
CA LYS A 142 47.51 13.02 63.43
C LYS A 142 48.26 14.24 63.92
#